data_AF-A0A4Y3MET1-F1
#
_entry.id   AF-A0A4Y3MET1-F1
#
_cell.length_a   1.000
_cell.length_b   1.000
_cell.length_c   1.000
_cell.angle_alpha   90.00
_cell.angle_beta   90.00
_cell.angle_gamma   90.00
#
_symmetry.space_group_name_H-M   'P 1'
#
loop_
_entity.id
_entity.type
_entity.pdbx_description
1 polymer ?
#
loop_
_entity_poly.entity_id
_entity_poly.type
_entity_poly.pdbx_seq_one_letter_code
_entity_poly.pdbx_strand_id
1 'polypeptide(L)'
;MDEDVSGKCSLRREQSWERKKRFLEHLSVSGNISEAGRVAEVRRSTLYLWKDTDKEFSARWEEALEEAVDALEAEARRRAVEGYDEPITYAGRVVCDPDTGNPIVRKRYSDGLMAFLLRAHRPSRFRAGMESEGRSGTISINISSDDSAL
;
A
#
# COMPACT_ATOMS: atom_id res chain seq x y z
N MET A 1 -27.89 -21.23 39.15
CA MET A 1 -27.71 -19.82 38.70
C MET A 1 -26.65 -19.85 37.61
N ASP A 2 -26.92 -20.54 36.49
CA ASP A 2 -25.85 -20.99 35.57
C ASP A 2 -26.15 -20.70 34.09
N GLU A 3 -27.34 -20.17 33.78
CA GLU A 3 -27.71 -19.83 32.39
C GLU A 3 -27.03 -18.53 31.88
N ASP A 4 -26.58 -17.66 32.78
CA ASP A 4 -26.13 -16.30 32.47
C ASP A 4 -24.65 -16.20 32.01
N VAL A 5 -23.89 -17.29 32.15
CA VAL A 5 -22.47 -17.38 31.74
C VAL A 5 -22.33 -17.81 30.28
N SER A 6 -23.26 -18.63 29.79
CA SER A 6 -23.26 -19.15 28.41
C SER A 6 -23.47 -18.01 27.39
N GLY A 7 -24.40 -17.09 27.66
CA GLY A 7 -24.72 -15.96 26.78
C GLY A 7 -23.63 -14.88 26.68
N LYS A 8 -22.81 -14.69 27.73
CA LYS A 8 -21.68 -13.75 27.71
C LYS A 8 -20.50 -14.26 26.87
N CYS A 9 -20.38 -15.59 26.73
CA CYS A 9 -19.30 -16.21 25.96
C CYS A 9 -19.54 -16.11 24.44
N SER A 10 -20.79 -16.21 23.98
CA SER A 10 -21.15 -16.08 22.55
C SER A 10 -20.99 -14.64 22.07
N LEU A 11 -21.51 -13.66 22.81
CA LEU A 11 -21.42 -12.24 22.47
C LEU A 11 -19.97 -11.76 22.34
N ARG A 12 -19.06 -12.22 23.23
CA ARG A 12 -17.65 -11.83 23.18
C ARG A 12 -16.90 -12.41 21.96
N ARG A 13 -17.32 -13.58 21.45
CA ARG A 13 -16.75 -14.18 20.24
C ARG A 13 -17.25 -13.48 18.97
N GLU A 14 -18.54 -13.18 18.91
CA GLU A 14 -19.15 -12.44 17.80
C GLU A 14 -18.45 -11.08 17.62
N GLN A 15 -18.36 -10.30 18.71
CA GLN A 15 -17.69 -8.99 18.72
C GLN A 15 -16.20 -9.07 18.33
N SER A 16 -15.54 -10.18 18.68
CA SER A 16 -14.16 -10.43 18.27
C SER A 16 -14.05 -10.71 16.77
N TRP A 17 -15.04 -11.39 16.20
CA TRP A 17 -15.09 -11.69 14.77
C TRP A 17 -15.43 -10.46 13.93
N GLU A 18 -16.39 -9.62 14.34
CA GLU A 18 -16.69 -8.35 13.65
C GLU A 18 -15.43 -7.46 13.54
N ARG A 19 -14.65 -7.38 14.61
CA ARG A 19 -13.41 -6.60 14.63
C ARG A 19 -12.34 -7.19 13.71
N LYS A 20 -12.18 -8.52 13.72
CA LYS A 20 -11.29 -9.22 12.78
C LYS A 20 -11.70 -8.95 11.33
N LYS A 21 -12.99 -9.02 11.02
CA LYS A 21 -13.53 -8.76 9.69
C LYS A 21 -13.25 -7.32 9.23
N ARG A 22 -13.62 -6.32 10.03
CA ARG A 22 -13.34 -4.89 9.73
C ARG A 22 -11.85 -4.63 9.51
N PHE A 23 -11.01 -5.27 10.32
CA PHE A 23 -9.56 -5.18 10.18
C PHE A 23 -9.10 -5.73 8.82
N LEU A 24 -9.53 -6.94 8.45
CA LEU A 24 -9.12 -7.58 7.20
C LEU A 24 -9.61 -6.82 5.96
N GLU A 25 -10.85 -6.32 5.98
CA GLU A 25 -11.42 -5.51 4.90
C GLU A 25 -10.61 -4.21 4.67
N HIS A 26 -10.19 -3.53 5.74
CA HIS A 26 -9.36 -2.33 5.58
C HIS A 26 -7.91 -2.66 5.22
N LEU A 27 -7.41 -3.80 5.69
CA LEU A 27 -6.06 -4.25 5.37
C LEU A 27 -5.94 -4.56 3.88
N SER A 28 -6.94 -5.18 3.25
CA SER A 28 -6.88 -5.54 1.83
C SER A 28 -6.89 -4.34 0.88
N VAL A 29 -7.40 -3.20 1.34
CA VAL A 29 -7.39 -1.96 0.56
C VAL A 29 -6.11 -1.16 0.80
N SER A 30 -5.64 -1.08 2.04
CA SER A 30 -4.57 -0.15 2.43
C SER A 30 -3.18 -0.78 2.54
N GLY A 31 -3.10 -2.09 2.81
CA GLY A 31 -1.88 -2.78 3.26
C GLY A 31 -1.32 -2.26 4.59
N ASN A 32 -1.97 -1.31 5.24
CA ASN A 32 -1.45 -0.61 6.42
C ASN A 32 -2.04 -1.17 7.71
N ILE A 33 -1.25 -2.00 8.40
CA ILE A 33 -1.64 -2.64 9.66
C ILE A 33 -2.06 -1.64 10.75
N SER A 34 -1.37 -0.50 10.84
CA SER A 34 -1.65 0.48 11.90
C SER A 34 -2.94 1.26 11.63
N GLU A 35 -3.24 1.52 10.37
CA GLU A 35 -4.46 2.16 9.95
C GLU A 35 -5.66 1.20 10.06
N ALA A 36 -5.53 -0.01 9.53
CA ALA A 36 -6.55 -1.05 9.65
C ALA A 36 -6.88 -1.37 11.12
N GLY A 37 -5.87 -1.38 12.00
CA GLY A 37 -6.09 -1.55 13.44
C GLY A 37 -6.87 -0.39 14.08
N ARG A 38 -6.65 0.85 13.63
CA ARG A 38 -7.44 2.01 14.08
C ARG A 38 -8.90 1.90 13.64
N VAL A 39 -9.15 1.50 12.39
CA VAL A 39 -10.50 1.31 11.84
C VAL A 39 -11.25 0.18 12.56
N ALA A 40 -10.56 -0.90 12.89
CA ALA A 40 -11.13 -2.01 13.65
C ALA A 40 -11.24 -1.76 15.17
N GLU A 41 -10.71 -0.63 15.66
CA GLU A 41 -10.59 -0.32 17.10
C GLU A 41 -9.81 -1.38 17.89
N VAL A 42 -8.79 -1.98 17.27
CA VAL A 42 -7.95 -3.02 17.88
C VAL A 42 -6.51 -2.56 17.92
N ARG A 43 -5.88 -2.72 19.10
CA ARG A 43 -4.44 -2.45 19.25
C ARG A 43 -3.64 -3.45 18.43
N ARG A 44 -2.53 -2.98 17.83
CA ARG A 44 -1.63 -3.79 17.00
C ARG A 44 -1.12 -5.05 17.72
N SER A 45 -0.86 -4.98 19.03
CA SER A 45 -0.47 -6.14 19.83
C SER A 45 -1.53 -7.24 19.87
N THR A 46 -2.82 -6.87 19.98
CA THR A 46 -3.95 -7.81 19.98
C THR A 46 -4.14 -8.44 18.61
N LEU A 47 -3.95 -7.66 17.54
CA LEU A 47 -4.00 -8.17 16.17
C LEU A 47 -2.94 -9.26 15.92
N TYR A 48 -1.69 -9.04 16.34
CA TYR A 48 -0.65 -10.06 16.23
C TYR A 48 -0.91 -11.28 17.11
N LEU A 49 -1.47 -11.10 18.31
CA LEU A 49 -1.91 -12.22 19.15
C LEU A 49 -2.97 -13.07 18.43
N TRP A 50 -3.95 -12.44 17.77
CA TRP A 50 -4.92 -13.16 16.95
C TRP A 50 -4.26 -13.88 15.78
N LYS A 51 -3.29 -13.26 15.10
CA LYS A 51 -2.54 -13.89 14.01
C LYS A 51 -1.81 -15.15 14.47
N ASP A 52 -1.24 -15.14 15.68
CA ASP A 52 -0.49 -16.28 16.24
C ASP A 52 -1.42 -17.41 16.73
N THR A 53 -2.57 -17.05 17.30
CA THR A 53 -3.49 -18.01 17.95
C THR A 53 -4.56 -18.57 17.03
N ASP A 54 -4.89 -17.88 15.93
CA ASP A 54 -5.95 -18.24 14.99
C ASP A 54 -5.39 -18.36 13.57
N LYS A 55 -5.26 -19.62 13.12
CA LYS A 55 -4.70 -19.94 11.80
C LYS A 55 -5.57 -19.43 10.64
N GLU A 56 -6.90 -19.42 10.80
CA GLU A 56 -7.80 -18.93 9.76
C GLU A 56 -7.64 -17.42 9.61
N PHE A 57 -7.60 -16.69 10.73
CA PHE A 57 -7.32 -15.27 10.72
C PHE A 57 -5.94 -14.94 10.14
N SER A 58 -4.91 -15.74 10.44
CA SER A 58 -3.58 -15.56 9.84
C SER A 58 -3.58 -15.74 8.32
N ALA A 59 -4.28 -16.76 7.82
CA ALA A 59 -4.38 -16.99 6.37
C ALA A 59 -5.10 -15.82 5.68
N ARG A 60 -6.23 -15.36 6.24
CA ARG A 60 -6.97 -14.20 5.70
C ARG A 60 -6.18 -12.90 5.79
N TRP A 61 -5.34 -12.75 6.82
CA TRP A 61 -4.43 -11.60 6.93
C TRP A 61 -3.44 -11.56 5.78
N GLU A 62 -2.82 -12.70 5.48
CA GLU A 62 -1.85 -12.83 4.40
C GLU A 62 -2.51 -12.59 3.05
N GLU A 63 -3.68 -13.20 2.81
CA GLU A 63 -4.50 -12.95 1.61
C GLU A 63 -4.84 -11.47 1.43
N ALA A 64 -5.28 -10.79 2.50
CA ALA A 64 -5.55 -9.35 2.45
C ALA A 64 -4.29 -8.53 2.11
N LEU A 65 -3.10 -8.90 2.62
CA LEU A 65 -1.87 -8.20 2.24
C LEU A 65 -1.52 -8.39 0.76
N GLU A 66 -1.71 -9.59 0.22
CA GLU A 66 -1.48 -9.87 -1.20
C GLU A 66 -2.48 -9.06 -2.06
N GLU A 67 -3.76 -8.99 -1.70
CA GLU A 67 -4.75 -8.14 -2.40
C GLU A 67 -4.33 -6.66 -2.41
N ALA A 68 -3.84 -6.14 -1.29
CA ALA A 68 -3.36 -4.77 -1.20
C ALA A 68 -2.12 -4.52 -2.08
N VAL A 69 -1.22 -5.51 -2.16
CA VAL A 69 -0.04 -5.46 -3.02
C VAL A 69 -0.44 -5.52 -4.49
N ASP A 70 -1.37 -6.40 -4.88
CA ASP A 70 -1.88 -6.49 -6.24
C ASP A 70 -2.48 -5.14 -6.70
N ALA A 71 -3.26 -4.48 -5.84
CA ALA A 71 -3.80 -3.15 -6.11
C ALA A 71 -2.70 -2.09 -6.29
N LEU A 72 -1.66 -2.14 -5.45
CA LEU A 72 -0.52 -1.24 -5.55
C LEU A 72 0.30 -1.48 -6.83
N GLU A 73 0.50 -2.74 -7.23
CA GLU A 73 1.17 -3.11 -8.47
C GLU A 73 0.38 -2.65 -9.70
N ALA A 74 -0.95 -2.78 -9.67
CA ALA A 74 -1.83 -2.29 -10.72
C ALA A 74 -1.71 -0.78 -10.91
N GLU A 75 -1.73 -0.01 -9.82
CA GLU A 75 -1.54 1.45 -9.87
C GLU A 75 -0.12 1.83 -10.33
N ALA A 76 0.90 1.10 -9.87
CA ALA A 76 2.27 1.31 -10.33
C ALA A 76 2.40 1.08 -11.85
N ARG A 77 1.76 0.02 -12.36
CA ARG A 77 1.69 -0.27 -13.79
C ARG A 77 0.94 0.81 -14.55
N ARG A 78 -0.20 1.28 -14.03
CA ARG A 78 -0.98 2.37 -14.64
C ARG A 78 -0.13 3.62 -14.79
N ARG A 79 0.57 4.05 -13.74
CA ARG A 79 1.48 5.22 -13.81
C ARG A 79 2.68 5.03 -14.75
N ALA A 80 3.19 3.81 -14.83
CA ALA A 80 4.32 3.48 -15.70
C ALA A 80 3.91 3.46 -17.19
N VAL A 81 2.77 2.85 -17.51
CA VAL A 81 2.37 2.54 -18.90
C VAL A 81 1.37 3.56 -19.44
N GLU A 82 0.34 3.89 -18.67
CA GLU A 82 -0.70 4.83 -19.08
C GLU A 82 -0.33 6.26 -18.71
N GLY A 83 0.44 6.45 -17.64
CA GLY A 83 0.83 7.76 -17.14
C GLY A 83 -0.23 8.40 -16.23
N TYR A 84 0.01 9.66 -15.89
CA TYR A 84 -0.88 10.51 -15.10
C TYR A 84 -0.81 11.95 -15.58
N ASP A 85 -1.86 12.71 -15.33
CA ASP A 85 -1.93 14.13 -15.69
C ASP A 85 -1.22 14.96 -14.61
N GLU A 86 -0.18 15.66 -15.01
CA GLU A 86 0.58 16.57 -14.15
C GLU A 86 0.26 18.02 -14.55
N PRO A 87 -0.24 18.85 -13.61
CA PRO A 87 -0.42 20.28 -13.86
C PRO A 87 0.89 20.96 -14.23
N ILE A 88 0.87 21.76 -15.30
CA ILE A 88 2.02 22.57 -15.69
C ILE A 88 2.13 23.73 -14.71
N THR A 89 3.28 23.86 -14.06
CA THR A 89 3.58 24.99 -13.17
C THR A 89 4.65 25.91 -13.76
N TYR A 90 4.46 27.21 -13.63
CA TYR A 90 5.45 28.24 -13.97
C TYR A 90 5.63 29.19 -12.78
N ALA A 91 6.89 29.41 -12.37
CA ALA A 91 7.23 30.24 -11.20
C ALA A 91 6.44 29.88 -9.92
N GLY A 92 6.26 28.58 -9.65
CA GLY A 92 5.54 28.07 -8.48
C GLY A 92 4.01 28.20 -8.54
N ARG A 93 3.44 28.57 -9.69
CA ARG A 93 1.99 28.70 -9.89
C ARG A 93 1.52 27.75 -10.97
N VAL A 94 0.36 27.13 -10.77
CA VAL A 94 -0.32 26.33 -11.79
C VAL A 94 -0.73 27.24 -12.93
N VAL A 95 -0.37 26.85 -14.16
CA VAL A 95 -0.79 27.53 -15.37
C VAL A 95 -2.21 27.08 -15.68
N CYS A 96 -3.13 28.02 -15.74
CA CYS A 96 -4.51 27.77 -16.14
C CYS A 96 -4.76 28.24 -17.57
N ASP A 97 -5.68 27.56 -18.25
CA ASP A 97 -6.22 27.97 -19.52
C ASP A 97 -6.96 29.31 -19.36
N PRO A 98 -6.66 30.34 -20.19
CA PRO A 98 -7.28 31.66 -20.05
C PRO A 98 -8.80 31.69 -20.26
N ASP A 99 -9.34 30.77 -21.05
CA ASP A 99 -10.75 30.75 -21.44
C ASP A 99 -11.59 29.93 -20.46
N THR A 100 -11.04 28.81 -19.97
CA THR A 100 -11.77 27.89 -19.09
C THR A 100 -11.43 28.05 -17.61
N GLY A 101 -10.28 28.63 -17.28
CA GLY A 101 -9.77 28.74 -15.90
C GLY A 101 -9.25 27.41 -15.31
N ASN A 102 -9.33 26.31 -16.06
CA ASN A 102 -8.86 25.01 -15.60
C ASN A 102 -7.33 24.88 -15.72
N PRO A 103 -6.66 24.10 -14.85
CA PRO A 103 -5.24 23.80 -14.97
C PRO A 103 -4.91 23.16 -16.33
N ILE A 104 -3.87 23.67 -17.00
CA ILE A 104 -3.29 22.98 -18.16
C ILE A 104 -2.44 21.82 -17.63
N VAL A 105 -2.72 20.62 -18.11
CA VAL A 105 -2.00 19.40 -17.71
C VAL A 105 -1.15 18.86 -18.85
N ARG A 106 -0.07 18.18 -18.50
CA ARG A 106 0.71 17.33 -19.42
C ARG A 106 0.68 15.89 -18.93
N LYS A 107 0.74 14.97 -19.88
CA LYS A 107 0.80 13.55 -19.57
C LYS A 107 2.22 13.16 -19.17
N ARG A 108 2.39 12.65 -17.96
CA ARG A 108 3.66 12.14 -17.42
C ARG A 108 3.62 10.64 -17.20
N TYR A 109 4.79 10.01 -17.30
CA TYR A 109 4.99 8.58 -17.11
C TYR A 109 6.03 8.36 -16.03
N SER A 110 5.94 7.23 -15.31
CA SER A 110 6.91 6.88 -14.28
C SER A 110 7.89 5.81 -14.75
N ASP A 111 9.02 6.25 -15.29
CA ASP A 111 10.11 5.36 -15.73
C ASP A 111 10.72 4.57 -14.56
N GLY A 112 10.76 5.17 -13.37
CA GLY A 112 11.20 4.50 -12.15
C GLY A 112 10.31 3.31 -11.79
N LEU A 113 8.98 3.48 -11.83
CA LEU A 113 8.02 2.39 -11.60
C LEU A 113 8.09 1.34 -12.72
N MET A 114 8.27 1.76 -13.98
CA MET A 114 8.46 0.83 -15.09
C MET A 114 9.69 -0.06 -14.87
N ALA A 115 10.83 0.54 -14.52
CA ALA A 115 12.06 -0.18 -14.26
C ALA A 115 11.96 -1.06 -13.00
N PHE A 116 11.24 -0.62 -11.96
CA PHE A 116 10.96 -1.40 -10.76
C PHE A 116 10.15 -2.66 -11.08
N LEU A 117 9.04 -2.52 -11.82
CA LEU A 117 8.19 -3.64 -12.22
C LEU A 117 8.95 -4.66 -13.08
N LEU A 118 9.79 -4.20 -14.01
CA LEU A 118 10.63 -5.06 -14.85
C LEU A 118 11.65 -5.86 -14.01
N ARG A 119 12.27 -5.22 -13.01
CA ARG A 119 13.21 -5.89 -12.08
C ARG A 119 12.50 -6.90 -11.18
N ALA A 120 11.32 -6.58 -10.68
CA ALA A 120 10.52 -7.48 -9.84
C ALA A 120 10.10 -8.75 -10.62
N HIS A 121 9.62 -8.59 -11.86
CA HIS A 121 9.03 -9.68 -12.63
C HIS A 121 10.03 -10.45 -13.51
N ARG A 122 11.18 -9.86 -13.85
CA ARG A 122 12.23 -10.48 -14.68
C ARG A 122 13.64 -10.26 -14.09
N PRO A 123 13.88 -10.62 -12.82
CA PRO A 123 15.13 -10.28 -12.13
C PRO A 123 16.38 -10.83 -12.82
N SER A 124 16.32 -12.03 -13.42
CA SER A 124 17.47 -12.62 -14.14
C SER A 124 17.93 -11.78 -15.35
N ARG A 125 17.02 -11.02 -15.98
CA ARG A 125 17.35 -10.15 -17.13
C ARG A 125 17.86 -8.78 -16.70
N PHE A 126 17.49 -8.31 -15.50
CA PHE A 126 17.73 -6.94 -15.04
C PHE A 126 18.63 -6.83 -13.80
N ARG A 127 19.16 -7.95 -13.26
CA ARG A 127 20.15 -7.98 -12.16
C ARG A 127 21.60 -7.73 -12.58
N ALA A 128 21.92 -7.82 -13.87
CA ALA A 128 23.28 -7.62 -14.38
C ALA A 128 23.72 -6.16 -14.21
N GLY A 129 24.41 -5.87 -13.11
CA GLY A 129 24.94 -4.53 -12.79
C GLY A 129 25.34 -4.30 -11.32
N MET A 130 25.03 -5.22 -10.39
CA MET A 130 25.42 -5.08 -8.96
C MET A 130 26.67 -5.88 -8.56
N GLU A 131 27.36 -6.52 -9.51
CA GLU A 131 28.64 -7.21 -9.28
C GLU A 131 29.80 -6.36 -9.82
N SER A 132 30.02 -5.18 -9.22
CA SER A 132 31.29 -4.46 -9.31
C SER A 132 31.47 -3.65 -8.02
N GLU A 133 32.37 -4.18 -7.20
CA GLU A 133 33.10 -3.56 -6.09
C GLU A 133 32.32 -3.20 -4.82
N GLY A 134 32.83 -3.73 -3.70
CA GLY A 134 32.22 -3.66 -2.39
C GLY A 134 32.06 -2.24 -1.88
N ARG A 135 30.80 -1.83 -1.70
CA ARG A 135 30.46 -0.77 -0.76
C ARG A 135 29.32 -1.23 0.13
N SER A 136 29.69 -1.58 1.36
CA SER A 136 28.77 -1.69 2.48
C SER A 136 27.96 -0.39 2.62
N GLY A 137 26.65 -0.52 2.79
CA GLY A 137 25.82 0.46 3.48
C GLY A 137 25.27 1.61 2.64
N THR A 138 23.94 1.66 2.59
CA THR A 138 23.05 2.71 2.06
C THR A 138 22.73 2.58 0.57
N ILE A 139 21.58 1.97 0.30
CA ILE A 139 20.82 2.25 -0.92
C ILE A 139 20.38 3.70 -0.81
N SER A 140 21.15 4.61 -1.40
CA SER A 140 20.66 5.94 -1.70
C SER A 140 19.62 5.77 -2.80
N ILE A 141 18.34 5.80 -2.42
CA ILE A 141 17.28 6.09 -3.38
C ILE A 141 17.53 7.53 -3.81
N ASN A 142 18.34 7.71 -4.84
CA ASN A 142 18.34 8.95 -5.59
C ASN A 142 17.02 8.96 -6.35
N ILE A 143 15.99 9.47 -5.68
CA ILE A 143 14.84 10.07 -6.34
C ILE A 143 15.46 11.07 -7.30
N SER A 144 15.45 10.72 -8.59
CA SER A 144 15.85 11.64 -9.65
C SER A 144 15.16 12.96 -9.37
N SER A 145 15.92 14.06 -9.37
CA SER A 145 15.41 15.41 -9.15
C SER A 145 14.53 15.81 -10.34
N ASP A 146 13.33 15.23 -10.34
CA ASP A 146 12.11 15.64 -11.02
C ASP A 146 10.90 15.46 -10.08
N ASP A 147 11.18 15.24 -8.79
CA ASP A 147 10.26 15.08 -7.64
C ASP A 147 10.58 16.15 -6.56
N SER A 148 11.02 17.34 -7.01
CA SER A 148 11.30 18.50 -6.17
C SER A 148 10.17 19.52 -6.28
N ALA A 149 8.97 19.13 -5.84
CA ALA A 149 7.86 20.06 -5.56
C ALA A 149 6.87 19.41 -4.59
N LEU A 150 7.30 19.30 -3.33
CA LEU A 150 6.40 19.33 -2.17
C LEU A 150 6.38 20.75 -1.61
#